data_AF-A0A5C1WE91-F1
#
_entry.id   AF-A0A5C1WE91-F1
#
_cell.length_a   1.000
_cell.length_b   1.000
_cell.length_c   1.000
_cell.angle_alpha   90.00
_cell.angle_beta   90.00
_cell.angle_gamma   90.00
#
_symmetry.space_group_name_H-M   'P 1'
#
loop_
_entity.id
_entity.type
_entity.pdbx_description
1 polymer ?
#
loop_
_entity_poly.entity_id
_entity_poly.type
_entity_poly.pdbx_seq_one_letter_code
_entity_poly.pdbx_strand_id
1 'polypeptide(L)'
;MADRRVCFDFEVEFSNGGGLQGQDFRLDLDGDDIDDQELAAFIIRDLRLLMVGSVRVFNKRLIVERHKRAVGAKQADRASAATSHLVDLSHATEQGRIDRGGNGSTPVDAPFQCHAEGQDLSHLPLSRLIDVPGVLVRLGGTAGRAIDWHHFVPVACRGHAVLIHTGWDRNWRSDHYCEGHPFLTERAALYLRDQGALLVGIDSFSVDASPMDARPVHAVLRAAEIPVVEDLTGLSALPAAGFRFSAVPPRLQGAGRLSIRAYARIDGG
;
A
#
# COMPACT_ATOMS: atom_id res chain seq x y z
N MET A 1 -34.69 18.45 3.94
CA MET A 1 -34.41 19.89 3.76
C MET A 1 -33.68 20.04 2.45
N ALA A 2 -33.91 21.10 1.68
CA ALA A 2 -33.21 21.28 0.42
C ALA A 2 -31.71 21.46 0.71
N ASP A 3 -30.85 20.69 0.03
CA ASP A 3 -29.41 20.80 0.15
C ASP A 3 -29.01 22.13 -0.54
N ARG A 4 -28.60 23.12 0.25
CA ARG A 4 -28.25 24.46 -0.24
C ARG A 4 -26.75 24.63 -0.14
N ARG A 5 -26.15 25.12 -1.21
CA ARG A 5 -24.73 25.45 -1.26
C ARG A 5 -24.57 26.94 -1.49
N VAL A 6 -23.51 27.52 -0.97
CA VAL A 6 -23.09 28.86 -1.37
C VAL A 6 -21.94 28.74 -2.37
N CYS A 7 -22.05 29.45 -3.48
CA CYS A 7 -21.00 29.62 -4.47
C CYS A 7 -20.49 31.06 -4.37
N PHE A 8 -19.18 31.25 -4.26
CA PHE A 8 -18.59 32.57 -4.06
C PHE A 8 -17.14 32.61 -4.54
N ASP A 9 -16.68 33.82 -4.78
CA ASP A 9 -15.28 34.12 -5.04
C ASP A 9 -14.67 34.73 -3.78
N PHE A 10 -13.37 34.55 -3.60
CA PHE A 10 -12.68 35.15 -2.46
C PHE A 10 -11.26 35.57 -2.80
N GLU A 11 -10.77 36.55 -2.06
CA GLU A 11 -9.39 37.01 -2.07
C GLU A 11 -8.88 37.10 -0.62
N VAL A 12 -7.70 36.56 -0.38
CA VAL A 12 -7.00 36.59 0.90
C VAL A 12 -5.70 37.34 0.71
N GLU A 13 -5.48 38.36 1.53
CA GLU A 13 -4.18 39.05 1.63
C GLU A 13 -3.45 38.56 2.87
N PHE A 14 -2.16 38.24 2.73
CA PHE A 14 -1.33 37.81 3.86
C PHE A 14 -0.54 38.98 4.44
N SER A 15 -0.39 39.01 5.76
CA SER A 15 0.33 40.07 6.49
C SER A 15 1.84 40.07 6.23
N ASN A 16 2.37 39.01 5.64
CA ASN A 16 3.78 38.88 5.22
C ASN A 16 4.00 39.20 3.73
N GLY A 17 2.96 39.65 3.02
CA GLY A 17 2.98 39.94 1.59
C GLY A 17 2.55 38.73 0.73
N GLY A 18 1.91 39.04 -0.40
CA GLY A 18 1.28 38.04 -1.28
C GLY A 18 -0.21 37.83 -0.96
N GLY A 19 -0.89 37.06 -1.82
CA GLY A 19 -2.32 36.79 -1.68
C GLY A 19 -2.77 35.50 -2.36
N LEU A 20 -3.96 35.04 -2.01
CA LEU A 20 -4.62 33.85 -2.55
C LEU A 20 -6.00 34.23 -3.07
N GLN A 21 -6.31 33.88 -4.32
CA GLN A 21 -7.62 34.13 -4.91
C GLN A 21 -8.28 32.81 -5.34
N GLY A 22 -9.58 32.67 -5.04
CA GLY A 22 -10.43 31.56 -5.46
C GLY A 22 -11.66 32.04 -6.22
N GLN A 23 -12.10 31.26 -7.21
CA GLN A 23 -13.27 31.54 -8.06
C GLN A 23 -14.23 30.36 -8.05
N ASP A 24 -15.54 30.62 -8.07
CA ASP A 24 -16.64 29.64 -8.07
C ASP A 24 -16.50 28.58 -6.96
N PHE A 25 -16.01 28.98 -5.78
CA PHE A 25 -15.81 28.09 -4.65
C PHE A 25 -17.16 27.70 -4.03
N ARG A 26 -17.35 26.41 -3.75
CA ARG A 26 -18.66 25.87 -3.30
C ARG A 26 -18.57 25.30 -1.89
N LEU A 27 -19.42 25.78 -1.00
CA LEU A 27 -19.53 25.31 0.39
C LEU A 27 -20.96 24.82 0.67
N ASP A 28 -21.07 23.66 1.31
CA ASP A 28 -22.36 23.10 1.76
C ASP A 28 -22.83 23.86 3.01
N LEU A 29 -24.12 24.22 3.05
CA LEU A 29 -24.72 24.93 4.17
C LEU A 29 -25.68 24.03 4.94
N ASP A 30 -25.49 23.96 6.25
CA ASP A 30 -26.45 23.34 7.19
C ASP A 30 -27.62 24.29 7.54
N GLY A 31 -27.76 25.41 6.82
CA GLY A 31 -28.74 26.49 7.07
C GLY A 31 -29.17 27.26 5.81
N ASP A 32 -30.01 28.28 5.99
CA ASP A 32 -30.60 29.04 4.88
C ASP A 32 -29.70 30.16 4.32
N ASP A 33 -28.71 30.61 5.09
CA ASP A 33 -27.71 31.61 4.72
C ASP A 33 -26.44 31.45 5.60
N ILE A 34 -25.35 32.08 5.20
CA ILE A 34 -24.08 32.18 5.94
C ILE A 34 -23.52 33.57 5.75
N ASP A 35 -23.06 34.28 6.78
CA ASP A 35 -22.51 35.61 6.55
C ASP A 35 -21.07 35.56 6.01
N ASP A 36 -20.57 36.69 5.48
CA ASP A 36 -19.24 36.76 4.87
C ASP A 36 -18.10 36.57 5.88
N GLN A 37 -18.31 36.88 7.17
CA GLN A 37 -17.31 36.66 8.22
C GLN A 37 -17.20 35.18 8.57
N GLU A 38 -18.32 34.48 8.68
CA GLU A 38 -18.38 33.04 8.84
C GLU A 38 -17.72 32.35 7.65
N LEU A 39 -18.02 32.79 6.42
CA LEU A 39 -17.42 32.25 5.21
C LEU A 39 -15.90 32.47 5.17
N ALA A 40 -15.43 33.67 5.54
CA ALA A 40 -14.01 33.96 5.68
C ALA A 40 -13.34 33.05 6.72
N ALA A 41 -13.96 32.84 7.88
CA ALA A 41 -13.46 31.92 8.89
C ALA A 41 -13.40 30.47 8.39
N PHE A 42 -14.38 30.03 7.60
CA PHE A 42 -14.38 28.73 6.95
C PHE A 42 -13.21 28.58 5.99
N ILE A 43 -12.95 29.56 5.11
CA ILE A 43 -11.83 29.55 4.16
C ILE A 43 -10.50 29.44 4.90
N ILE A 44 -10.28 30.25 5.94
CA ILE A 44 -9.04 30.25 6.72
C ILE A 44 -8.83 28.88 7.39
N ARG A 45 -9.88 28.34 8.02
CA ARG A 45 -9.81 27.07 8.75
C ARG A 45 -9.58 25.87 7.82
N ASP A 46 -10.35 25.80 6.74
CA ASP A 46 -10.38 24.63 5.85
C ASP A 46 -9.12 24.57 4.98
N LEU A 47 -8.68 25.71 4.45
CA LEU A 47 -7.43 25.83 3.70
C LEU A 47 -6.19 25.97 4.58
N ARG A 48 -6.37 25.98 5.92
CA ARG A 48 -5.30 26.08 6.94
C ARG A 48 -4.35 27.26 6.70
N LEU A 49 -4.91 28.41 6.34
CA LEU A 49 -4.14 29.61 6.01
C LEU A 49 -3.56 30.23 7.28
N LEU A 50 -2.28 30.63 7.22
CA LEU A 50 -1.56 31.30 8.30
C LEU A 50 -1.22 32.73 7.89
N MET A 51 -1.09 33.63 8.87
CA MET A 51 -0.72 35.04 8.65
C MET A 51 -1.71 35.80 7.74
N VAL A 52 -3.01 35.50 7.86
CA VAL A 52 -4.05 36.19 7.09
C VAL A 52 -4.25 37.60 7.62
N GLY A 53 -4.08 38.59 6.76
CA GLY A 53 -4.33 40.00 7.04
C GLY A 53 -5.78 40.39 6.79
N SER A 54 -6.29 40.10 5.59
CA SER A 54 -7.69 40.39 5.23
C SER A 54 -8.26 39.27 4.34
N VAL A 55 -9.58 39.05 4.44
CA VAL A 55 -10.32 38.16 3.54
C VAL A 55 -11.50 38.93 2.99
N ARG A 56 -11.66 38.93 1.67
CA ARG A 56 -12.76 39.56 0.95
C ARG A 56 -13.52 38.48 0.20
N VAL A 57 -14.81 38.40 0.45
CA VAL A 57 -15.75 37.51 -0.26
C VAL A 57 -16.55 38.36 -1.24
N PHE A 58 -16.76 37.87 -2.45
CA PHE A 58 -17.57 38.54 -3.47
C PHE A 58 -18.26 37.54 -4.38
N ASN A 59 -19.23 38.00 -5.17
CA ASN A 59 -20.05 37.17 -6.07
C ASN A 59 -20.77 35.99 -5.39
N LYS A 60 -21.08 36.13 -4.09
CA LYS A 60 -21.79 35.15 -3.27
C LYS A 60 -23.20 34.91 -3.82
N ARG A 61 -23.51 33.66 -4.13
CA ARG A 61 -24.80 33.19 -4.64
C ARG A 61 -25.19 31.88 -3.98
N LEU A 62 -26.44 31.79 -3.52
CA LEU A 62 -27.02 30.54 -3.03
C LEU A 62 -27.49 29.69 -4.21
N ILE A 63 -27.02 28.44 -4.26
CA ILE A 63 -27.37 27.47 -5.28
C ILE A 63 -28.13 26.32 -4.61
N VAL A 64 -29.27 25.95 -5.18
CA VAL A 64 -30.08 24.80 -4.76
C VAL A 64 -29.88 23.70 -5.79
N GLU A 65 -29.03 22.73 -5.49
CA GLU A 65 -28.70 21.62 -6.38
C GLU A 65 -28.96 20.30 -5.65
N ARG A 66 -29.82 19.41 -6.20
CA ARG A 66 -30.03 18.08 -5.62
C ARG A 66 -28.84 17.19 -5.93
N HIS A 67 -28.00 16.91 -4.95
CA HIS A 67 -26.98 15.87 -5.07
C HIS A 67 -27.30 14.63 -4.23
N LYS A 68 -27.02 13.47 -4.82
CA LYS A 68 -27.24 12.14 -4.24
C LYS A 68 -26.10 11.82 -3.27
N ARG A 69 -26.21 12.27 -2.02
CA ARG A 69 -25.54 11.66 -0.86
C ARG A 69 -26.41 11.89 0.37
N ALA A 70 -27.16 10.86 0.75
CA ALA A 70 -27.94 10.87 1.98
C ALA A 70 -27.00 10.69 3.18
N VAL A 71 -26.97 11.70 4.04
CA VAL A 71 -26.55 11.63 5.43
C VAL A 71 -27.81 11.98 6.23
N GLY A 72 -28.34 11.22 7.18
CA GLY A 72 -28.04 9.91 7.71
C GLY A 72 -29.17 9.54 8.70
N ALA A 73 -29.31 8.26 9.04
CA ALA A 73 -30.04 7.83 10.23
C ALA A 73 -29.26 6.69 10.90
N LYS A 74 -28.96 6.91 12.17
CA LYS A 74 -27.99 6.26 13.07
C LYS A 74 -28.22 4.75 13.31
N GLN A 75 -27.11 4.11 13.67
CA GLN A 75 -27.01 3.01 14.66
C GLN A 75 -27.58 1.63 14.27
N ALA A 76 -26.88 0.93 13.36
CA ALA A 76 -26.68 -0.52 13.40
C ALA A 76 -25.65 -0.93 12.33
N ASP A 77 -24.37 -0.83 12.69
CA ASP A 77 -23.27 -1.77 12.32
C ASP A 77 -21.92 -1.06 12.41
N ARG A 78 -21.20 -1.38 13.47
CA ARG A 78 -19.77 -1.05 13.60
C ARG A 78 -18.97 -1.99 12.71
N ALA A 79 -18.82 -1.62 11.44
CA ALA A 79 -17.70 -2.07 10.60
C ALA A 79 -17.43 -1.01 9.52
N SER A 80 -17.17 0.21 9.97
CA SER A 80 -16.64 1.27 9.10
C SER A 80 -15.26 0.83 8.60
N ALA A 81 -15.14 0.52 7.31
CA ALA A 81 -13.87 0.55 6.61
C ALA A 81 -13.36 2.00 6.66
N ALA A 82 -12.71 2.36 7.76
CA ALA A 82 -11.97 3.59 7.88
C ALA A 82 -10.94 3.59 6.76
N THR A 83 -11.01 4.57 5.85
CA THR A 83 -9.90 4.85 4.94
C THR A 83 -8.76 5.40 5.80
N SER A 84 -7.97 4.48 6.36
CA SER A 84 -6.76 4.78 7.09
C SER A 84 -5.70 5.27 6.09
N HIS A 85 -5.16 6.46 6.32
CA HIS A 85 -3.99 6.95 5.61
C HIS A 85 -2.74 6.60 6.42
N LEU A 86 -1.74 6.01 5.77
CA LEU A 86 -0.47 5.68 6.40
C LEU A 86 0.47 6.87 6.28
N VAL A 87 1.07 7.27 7.40
CA VAL A 87 2.13 8.28 7.45
C VAL A 87 3.40 7.56 7.88
N ASP A 88 4.43 7.60 7.04
CA ASP A 88 5.75 7.08 7.41
C ASP A 88 6.44 8.08 8.36
N LEU A 89 6.75 7.61 9.57
CA LEU A 89 7.40 8.39 10.63
C LEU A 89 8.89 8.02 10.80
N SER A 90 9.45 7.22 9.90
CA SER A 90 10.80 6.67 10.00
C SER A 90 11.82 7.60 9.33
N HIS A 91 12.96 7.87 9.96
CA HIS A 91 14.10 8.50 9.26
C HIS A 91 14.80 7.48 8.37
N ALA A 92 15.16 7.88 7.14
CA ALA A 92 16.06 7.09 6.32
C ALA A 92 17.45 7.10 6.94
N THR A 93 18.07 5.93 7.10
CA THR A 93 19.42 5.81 7.67
C THR A 93 20.38 5.25 6.63
N GLU A 94 21.51 5.91 6.42
CA GLU A 94 22.61 5.40 5.61
C GLU A 94 23.54 4.52 6.47
N GLN A 95 23.82 3.29 6.00
CA GLN A 95 24.84 2.37 6.56
C GLN A 95 24.83 2.17 8.09
N GLY A 96 23.96 1.26 8.55
CA GLY A 96 24.18 0.51 9.80
C GLY A 96 24.83 -0.84 9.49
N ARG A 97 26.01 -1.14 10.03
CA ARG A 97 26.66 -2.45 9.85
C ARG A 97 25.86 -3.52 10.60
N ILE A 98 24.95 -4.20 9.91
CA ILE A 98 24.31 -5.41 10.41
C ILE A 98 25.24 -6.57 10.08
N ASP A 99 26.05 -7.00 11.05
CA ASP A 99 26.81 -8.24 10.93
C ASP A 99 25.82 -9.40 10.86
N ARG A 100 25.72 -10.05 9.69
CA ARG A 100 24.92 -11.25 9.47
C ARG A 100 25.60 -12.46 10.11
N GLY A 101 25.67 -12.48 11.43
CA GLY A 101 26.10 -13.63 12.22
C GLY A 101 24.92 -14.55 12.50
N GLY A 102 24.71 -15.57 11.65
CA GLY A 102 23.79 -16.68 11.93
C GLY A 102 22.69 -16.90 10.89
N ASN A 103 22.29 -18.18 10.77
CA ASN A 103 21.39 -18.73 9.76
C ASN A 103 20.11 -17.90 9.52
N GLY A 104 19.72 -17.82 8.24
CA GLY A 104 18.83 -16.81 7.66
C GLY A 104 17.50 -16.58 8.35
N SER A 105 16.98 -15.37 8.20
CA SER A 105 15.63 -14.96 8.59
C SER A 105 14.86 -14.51 7.35
N THR A 106 13.52 -14.52 7.41
CA THR A 106 12.62 -14.12 6.32
C THR A 106 12.97 -12.73 5.78
N PRO A 107 13.43 -12.62 4.53
CA PRO A 107 13.77 -11.35 3.92
C PRO A 107 12.63 -10.79 3.06
N VAL A 108 12.57 -9.46 2.97
CA VAL A 108 11.92 -8.75 1.87
C VAL A 108 13.02 -8.29 0.93
N ASP A 109 12.85 -8.63 -0.33
CA ASP A 109 13.63 -8.06 -1.42
C ASP A 109 12.95 -6.78 -1.88
N ALA A 110 13.74 -5.70 -1.95
CA ALA A 110 13.33 -4.52 -2.68
C ALA A 110 13.12 -4.91 -4.14
N PRO A 111 12.22 -4.22 -4.85
CA PRO A 111 12.23 -4.30 -6.29
C PRO A 111 13.62 -3.94 -6.83
N PHE A 112 14.44 -3.11 -6.17
CA PHE A 112 15.71 -2.63 -6.69
C PHE A 112 16.96 -3.31 -6.07
N GLN A 113 17.96 -3.63 -6.92
CA GLN A 113 19.33 -3.93 -6.49
C GLN A 113 20.14 -2.64 -6.48
N CYS A 114 20.96 -2.45 -5.44
CA CYS A 114 21.82 -1.29 -5.25
C CYS A 114 22.90 -1.21 -6.35
N HIS A 115 22.56 -0.59 -7.48
CA HIS A 115 23.53 0.02 -8.37
C HIS A 115 23.23 1.51 -8.45
N ALA A 116 24.16 2.28 -7.89
CA ALA A 116 24.44 3.73 -7.94
C ALA A 116 23.32 4.78 -8.07
N GLU A 117 22.20 4.53 -8.75
CA GLU A 117 21.14 5.51 -9.02
C GLU A 117 19.71 4.93 -9.02
N GLY A 118 19.51 3.70 -8.52
CA GLY A 118 18.20 3.08 -8.38
C GLY A 118 17.59 3.28 -6.99
N GLN A 119 16.32 3.67 -6.93
CA GLN A 119 15.53 3.82 -5.69
C GLN A 119 15.65 2.59 -4.79
N ASP A 120 15.63 2.77 -3.47
CA ASP A 120 15.93 1.72 -2.49
C ASP A 120 14.68 1.36 -1.64
N LEU A 121 14.72 0.28 -0.83
CA LEU A 121 13.62 -0.14 0.07
C LEU A 121 12.98 1.02 0.86
N SER A 122 13.80 2.02 1.19
CA SER A 122 13.40 3.23 1.92
C SER A 122 12.40 4.14 1.18
N HIS A 123 12.11 3.89 -0.10
CA HIS A 123 11.19 4.65 -0.93
C HIS A 123 9.89 3.92 -1.28
N LEU A 124 9.74 2.65 -0.88
CA LEU A 124 8.50 1.90 -1.12
C LEU A 124 7.33 2.50 -0.34
N PRO A 125 6.18 2.76 -0.99
CA PRO A 125 5.01 3.28 -0.28
C PRO A 125 4.50 2.23 0.71
N LEU A 126 4.29 2.64 1.97
CA LEU A 126 3.80 1.76 3.04
C LEU A 126 2.47 1.07 2.70
N SER A 127 1.66 1.66 1.81
CA SER A 127 0.42 1.07 1.32
C SER A 127 0.59 -0.27 0.58
N ARG A 128 1.82 -0.59 0.13
CA ARG A 128 2.15 -1.90 -0.45
C ARG A 128 2.76 -2.89 0.56
N LEU A 129 3.04 -2.45 1.78
CA LEU A 129 3.77 -3.23 2.79
C LEU A 129 3.00 -3.39 4.10
N ILE A 130 1.94 -2.62 4.35
CA ILE A 130 1.16 -2.63 5.59
C ILE A 130 -0.32 -2.86 5.28
N ASP A 131 -0.92 -3.80 6.00
CA ASP A 131 -2.37 -4.09 5.99
C ASP A 131 -2.94 -4.33 4.58
N VAL A 132 -2.12 -4.92 3.71
CA VAL A 132 -2.48 -5.20 2.32
C VAL A 132 -3.49 -6.36 2.30
N PRO A 133 -4.61 -6.27 1.56
CA PRO A 133 -5.50 -7.41 1.37
C PRO A 133 -4.72 -8.63 0.88
N GLY A 134 -4.80 -9.75 1.59
CA GLY A 134 -4.04 -10.95 1.26
C GLY A 134 -4.90 -12.00 0.55
N VAL A 135 -4.32 -12.66 -0.45
CA VAL A 135 -4.84 -13.89 -1.05
C VAL A 135 -3.78 -14.98 -0.94
N LEU A 136 -4.22 -16.20 -0.63
CA LEU A 136 -3.35 -17.35 -0.46
C LEU A 136 -3.58 -18.36 -1.59
N VAL A 137 -2.53 -18.60 -2.37
CA VAL A 137 -2.49 -19.64 -3.41
C VAL A 137 -1.90 -20.91 -2.80
N ARG A 138 -2.76 -21.88 -2.51
CA ARG A 138 -2.32 -23.18 -1.99
C ARG A 138 -2.01 -24.12 -3.15
N LEU A 139 -0.75 -24.48 -3.28
CA LEU A 139 -0.33 -25.51 -4.21
C LEU A 139 -0.46 -26.86 -3.51
N GLY A 140 -1.28 -27.75 -4.07
CA GLY A 140 -1.35 -29.13 -3.61
C GLY A 140 0.00 -29.82 -3.82
N GLY A 141 0.31 -30.86 -3.03
CA GLY A 141 1.59 -31.60 -3.11
C GLY A 141 1.89 -32.29 -4.46
N THR A 142 1.03 -32.10 -5.47
CA THR A 142 1.18 -32.54 -6.86
C THR A 142 1.67 -31.45 -7.81
N ALA A 143 1.75 -30.18 -7.37
CA ALA A 143 2.41 -29.15 -8.15
C ALA A 143 3.90 -29.50 -8.25
N GLY A 144 4.41 -29.60 -9.47
CA GLY A 144 5.85 -29.74 -9.68
C GLY A 144 6.62 -28.54 -9.12
N ARG A 145 7.95 -28.54 -9.23
CA ARG A 145 8.78 -27.43 -8.75
C ARG A 145 8.47 -26.09 -9.43
N ALA A 146 8.12 -26.11 -10.72
CA ALA A 146 7.83 -24.91 -11.48
C ALA A 146 6.34 -24.55 -11.38
N ILE A 147 6.05 -23.37 -10.85
CA ILE A 147 4.70 -22.85 -10.62
C ILE A 147 4.36 -21.88 -11.75
N ASP A 148 3.46 -22.31 -12.63
CA ASP A 148 3.11 -21.55 -13.83
C ASP A 148 1.82 -20.71 -13.66
N TRP A 149 1.57 -19.79 -14.59
CA TRP A 149 0.51 -18.76 -14.50
C TRP A 149 -0.90 -19.31 -14.23
N HIS A 150 -1.21 -20.53 -14.68
CA HIS A 150 -2.52 -21.16 -14.51
C HIS A 150 -2.95 -21.30 -13.05
N HIS A 151 -2.00 -21.38 -12.10
CA HIS A 151 -2.29 -21.47 -10.66
C HIS A 151 -2.91 -20.19 -10.09
N PHE A 152 -2.74 -19.05 -10.78
CA PHE A 152 -3.21 -17.74 -10.33
C PHE A 152 -4.54 -17.31 -10.98
N VAL A 153 -5.02 -18.05 -11.99
CA VAL A 153 -6.29 -17.78 -12.67
C VAL A 153 -7.49 -17.73 -11.71
N PRO A 154 -7.64 -18.64 -10.72
CA PRO A 154 -8.80 -18.60 -9.82
C PRO A 154 -8.68 -17.57 -8.69
N VAL A 155 -7.62 -16.75 -8.66
CA VAL A 155 -7.25 -15.91 -7.53
C VAL A 155 -7.41 -14.43 -7.87
N ALA A 156 -7.98 -13.65 -6.94
CA ALA A 156 -8.11 -12.21 -7.08
C ALA A 156 -6.76 -11.51 -6.79
N CYS A 157 -5.86 -11.45 -7.77
CA CYS A 157 -4.53 -10.84 -7.58
C CYS A 157 -4.57 -9.30 -7.50
N ARG A 158 -5.52 -8.66 -8.18
CA ARG A 158 -5.56 -7.19 -8.30
C ARG A 158 -5.72 -6.53 -6.94
N GLY A 159 -4.77 -5.67 -6.58
CA GLY A 159 -4.83 -4.92 -5.31
C GLY A 159 -4.52 -5.77 -4.07
N HIS A 160 -3.99 -6.99 -4.25
CA HIS A 160 -3.71 -7.92 -3.16
C HIS A 160 -2.22 -8.26 -3.04
N ALA A 161 -1.83 -8.67 -1.84
CA ALA A 161 -0.62 -9.45 -1.58
C ALA A 161 -0.91 -10.91 -1.93
N VAL A 162 -0.24 -11.42 -2.96
CA VAL A 162 -0.38 -12.80 -3.43
C VAL A 162 0.66 -13.67 -2.73
N LEU A 163 0.21 -14.45 -1.75
CA LEU A 163 1.06 -15.37 -0.99
C LEU A 163 0.93 -16.79 -1.54
N ILE A 164 2.05 -17.43 -1.83
CA ILE A 164 2.13 -18.76 -2.42
C ILE A 164 2.57 -19.74 -1.34
N HIS A 165 1.69 -20.69 -1.02
CA HIS A 165 1.97 -21.75 -0.06
C HIS A 165 2.24 -23.06 -0.80
N THR A 166 3.50 -23.46 -0.75
CA THR A 166 4.04 -24.71 -1.32
C THR A 166 4.29 -25.77 -0.24
N GLY A 167 4.26 -25.35 1.03
CA GLY A 167 4.63 -26.13 2.21
C GLY A 167 6.13 -26.40 2.30
N TRP A 168 6.97 -25.71 1.51
CA TRP A 168 8.42 -25.92 1.50
C TRP A 168 9.10 -25.48 2.79
N ASP A 169 8.45 -24.61 3.57
CA ASP A 169 8.90 -24.18 4.89
C ASP A 169 9.13 -25.35 5.87
N ARG A 170 8.50 -26.51 5.65
CA ARG A 170 8.79 -27.76 6.40
C ARG A 170 10.25 -28.23 6.29
N ASN A 171 10.94 -27.88 5.20
CA ASN A 171 12.33 -28.25 4.94
C ASN A 171 13.32 -27.26 5.57
N TRP A 172 12.84 -26.21 6.25
CA TRP A 172 13.68 -25.19 6.84
C TRP A 172 14.77 -25.78 7.76
N ARG A 173 15.99 -25.22 7.68
CA ARG A 173 17.21 -25.71 8.37
C ARG A 173 17.66 -27.12 7.98
N SER A 174 17.20 -27.65 6.85
CA SER A 174 17.80 -28.83 6.22
C SER A 174 18.68 -28.42 5.04
N ASP A 175 19.64 -29.26 4.68
CA ASP A 175 20.49 -29.08 3.49
C ASP A 175 19.65 -29.00 2.20
N HIS A 176 18.50 -29.70 2.18
CA HIS A 176 17.56 -29.69 1.08
C HIS A 176 16.77 -28.39 0.93
N TYR A 177 16.81 -27.45 1.89
CA TYR A 177 15.99 -26.25 1.79
C TYR A 177 16.37 -25.36 0.59
N CYS A 178 17.66 -25.25 0.31
CA CYS A 178 18.21 -24.44 -0.78
C CYS A 178 18.20 -25.18 -2.13
N GLU A 179 18.07 -26.51 -2.11
CA GLU A 179 18.18 -27.37 -3.29
C GLU A 179 16.82 -27.96 -3.66
N GLY A 180 16.36 -27.71 -4.87
CA GLY A 180 15.12 -28.32 -5.32
C GLY A 180 13.85 -27.59 -4.88
N HIS A 181 13.96 -26.35 -4.38
CA HIS A 181 12.81 -25.58 -3.95
C HIS A 181 11.84 -25.26 -5.11
N PRO A 182 10.53 -25.10 -4.81
CA PRO A 182 9.55 -24.60 -5.76
C PRO A 182 9.80 -23.13 -6.10
N PHE A 183 9.54 -22.76 -7.35
CA PHE A 183 9.79 -21.44 -7.91
C PHE A 183 8.71 -21.06 -8.93
N LEU A 184 8.60 -19.77 -9.25
CA LEU A 184 7.67 -19.26 -10.26
C LEU A 184 8.29 -19.30 -11.66
N THR A 185 7.50 -19.58 -12.69
CA THR A 185 7.94 -19.36 -14.07
C THR A 185 7.96 -17.85 -14.39
N GLU A 186 8.73 -17.44 -15.41
CA GLU A 186 8.66 -16.08 -15.93
C GLU A 186 7.23 -15.69 -16.36
N ARG A 187 6.50 -16.65 -16.94
CA ARG A 187 5.09 -16.46 -17.33
C ARG A 187 4.18 -16.20 -16.14
N ALA A 188 4.41 -16.84 -14.99
CA ALA A 188 3.70 -16.56 -13.75
C ALA A 188 3.98 -15.13 -13.27
N ALA A 189 5.24 -14.68 -13.34
CA ALA A 189 5.61 -13.31 -12.96
C ALA A 189 4.91 -12.26 -13.85
N LEU A 190 4.91 -12.48 -15.17
CA LEU A 190 4.22 -11.62 -16.14
C LEU A 190 2.71 -11.56 -15.86
N TYR A 191 2.09 -12.72 -15.57
CA TYR A 191 0.68 -12.78 -15.22
C TYR A 191 0.36 -12.01 -13.94
N LEU A 192 1.13 -12.19 -12.87
CA LEU A 192 0.93 -11.49 -11.59
C LEU A 192 1.05 -9.96 -11.74
N ARG A 193 2.02 -9.51 -12.54
CA ARG A 193 2.16 -8.11 -12.95
C ARG A 193 0.89 -7.62 -13.65
N ASP A 194 0.46 -8.31 -14.70
CA ASP A 194 -0.66 -7.87 -15.55
C ASP A 194 -1.99 -7.88 -14.79
N GLN A 195 -2.13 -8.78 -13.80
CA GLN A 195 -3.28 -8.82 -12.89
C GLN A 195 -3.22 -7.76 -11.78
N GLY A 196 -2.12 -7.02 -11.63
CA GLY A 196 -2.00 -5.91 -10.68
C GLY A 196 -1.81 -6.36 -9.24
N ALA A 197 -1.01 -7.40 -9.00
CA ALA A 197 -0.56 -7.77 -7.67
C ALA A 197 0.21 -6.60 -7.01
N LEU A 198 -0.02 -6.36 -5.72
CA LEU A 198 0.70 -5.31 -4.98
C LEU A 198 1.99 -5.81 -4.35
N LEU A 199 2.04 -7.10 -4.03
CA LEU A 199 3.16 -7.80 -3.40
C LEU A 199 3.07 -9.29 -3.74
N VAL A 200 4.21 -9.95 -3.90
CA VAL A 200 4.30 -11.41 -4.09
C VAL A 200 5.11 -12.01 -2.95
N GLY A 201 4.58 -13.05 -2.32
CA GLY A 201 5.26 -13.78 -1.25
C GLY A 201 5.29 -15.29 -1.50
N ILE A 202 6.36 -15.97 -1.12
CA ILE A 202 6.49 -17.43 -1.20
C ILE A 202 7.13 -18.01 0.06
N ASP A 203 6.73 -19.23 0.42
CA ASP A 203 7.29 -20.01 1.54
C ASP A 203 8.50 -20.88 1.16
N SER A 204 9.13 -20.58 0.02
CA SER A 204 10.31 -21.27 -0.48
C SER A 204 11.54 -20.36 -0.44
N PHE A 205 12.71 -20.97 -0.66
CA PHE A 205 14.00 -20.29 -0.63
C PHE A 205 14.09 -19.12 -1.62
N SER A 206 13.49 -19.25 -2.81
CA SER A 206 13.39 -18.14 -3.75
C SER A 206 12.22 -18.28 -4.72
N VAL A 207 11.68 -17.15 -5.19
CA VAL A 207 10.71 -17.14 -6.31
C VAL A 207 11.35 -17.54 -7.64
N ASP A 208 12.67 -17.50 -7.78
CA ASP A 208 13.40 -17.96 -8.97
C ASP A 208 13.96 -19.38 -8.79
N ALA A 209 14.13 -20.08 -9.92
CA ALA A 209 14.68 -21.44 -9.94
C ALA A 209 16.11 -21.53 -9.38
N SER A 210 16.88 -20.47 -9.59
CA SER A 210 18.23 -20.32 -9.11
C SER A 210 18.47 -18.88 -8.68
N PRO A 211 18.91 -18.63 -7.44
CA PRO A 211 19.19 -17.30 -6.92
C PRO A 211 20.45 -16.66 -7.55
N MET A 212 21.29 -17.46 -8.23
CA MET A 212 22.61 -17.03 -8.75
C MET A 212 22.61 -16.79 -10.28
N ASP A 213 21.52 -17.09 -10.98
CA ASP A 213 21.42 -17.01 -12.43
C ASP A 213 20.63 -15.76 -12.88
N ALA A 214 19.99 -15.81 -14.06
CA ALA A 214 19.31 -14.67 -14.70
C ALA A 214 18.15 -14.05 -13.90
N ARG A 215 17.61 -14.75 -12.89
CA ARG A 215 16.51 -14.32 -12.01
C ARG A 215 15.33 -13.64 -12.76
N PRO A 216 14.72 -14.33 -13.74
CA PRO A 216 13.68 -13.74 -14.59
C PRO A 216 12.45 -13.28 -13.80
N VAL A 217 12.06 -13.98 -12.73
CA VAL A 217 10.89 -13.61 -11.93
C VAL A 217 11.15 -12.31 -11.19
N HIS A 218 12.31 -12.19 -10.52
CA HIS A 218 12.70 -10.94 -9.89
C HIS A 218 12.78 -9.81 -10.91
N ALA A 219 13.35 -10.03 -12.09
CA ALA A 219 13.48 -8.99 -13.12
C ALA A 219 12.10 -8.44 -13.55
N VAL A 220 11.13 -9.33 -13.78
CA VAL A 220 9.77 -8.94 -14.17
C VAL A 220 9.05 -8.18 -13.05
N LEU A 221 9.06 -8.71 -11.82
CA LEU A 221 8.37 -8.09 -10.69
C LEU A 221 9.02 -6.76 -10.28
N ARG A 222 10.35 -6.67 -10.37
CA ARG A 222 11.14 -5.44 -10.20
C ARG A 222 10.70 -4.36 -11.17
N ALA A 223 10.65 -4.68 -12.46
CA ALA A 223 10.28 -3.72 -13.50
C ALA A 223 8.85 -3.18 -13.32
N ALA A 224 8.01 -3.90 -12.58
CA ALA A 224 6.66 -3.53 -12.22
C ALA A 224 6.52 -2.90 -10.83
N GLU A 225 7.63 -2.70 -10.11
CA GLU A 225 7.67 -2.18 -8.73
C GLU A 225 6.84 -3.03 -7.74
N ILE A 226 6.82 -4.35 -7.94
CA ILE A 226 6.14 -5.31 -7.08
C ILE A 226 7.16 -5.90 -6.10
N PRO A 227 7.03 -5.64 -4.78
CA PRO A 227 7.93 -6.22 -3.77
C PRO A 227 7.80 -7.74 -3.69
N VAL A 228 8.92 -8.39 -3.35
CA VAL A 228 8.99 -9.85 -3.19
C VAL A 228 9.36 -10.20 -1.75
N VAL A 229 8.66 -11.17 -1.17
CA VAL A 229 8.92 -11.70 0.17
C VAL A 229 9.18 -13.20 0.07
N GLU A 230 10.39 -13.62 0.42
CA GLU A 230 10.83 -15.02 0.34
C GLU A 230 10.92 -15.62 1.75
N ASP A 231 11.14 -16.94 1.86
CA ASP A 231 11.32 -17.62 3.14
C ASP A 231 10.17 -17.39 4.14
N LEU A 232 8.93 -17.29 3.65
CA LEU A 232 7.75 -17.21 4.51
C LEU A 232 7.48 -18.55 5.20
N THR A 233 6.83 -18.51 6.36
CA THR A 233 6.38 -19.71 7.08
C THR A 233 5.01 -19.46 7.70
N GLY A 234 4.31 -20.52 8.11
CA GLY A 234 3.01 -20.42 8.77
C GLY A 234 1.86 -20.04 7.83
N LEU A 235 2.10 -19.99 6.51
CA LEU A 235 1.08 -19.73 5.51
C LEU A 235 -0.05 -20.78 5.54
N SER A 236 0.24 -21.98 6.07
CA SER A 236 -0.75 -23.04 6.27
C SER A 236 -1.91 -22.63 7.18
N ALA A 237 -1.71 -21.68 8.10
CA ALA A 237 -2.71 -21.18 9.03
C ALA A 237 -3.63 -20.08 8.45
N LEU A 238 -3.33 -19.54 7.26
CA LEU A 238 -4.10 -18.45 6.67
C LEU A 238 -5.32 -18.97 5.89
N PRO A 239 -6.48 -18.28 5.92
CA PRO A 239 -7.58 -18.57 5.00
C PRO A 239 -7.18 -18.26 3.55
N ALA A 240 -7.96 -18.75 2.57
CA ALA A 240 -7.69 -18.49 1.15
C ALA A 240 -7.74 -16.99 0.78
N ALA A 241 -8.54 -16.21 1.51
CA ALA A 241 -8.66 -14.76 1.40
C ALA A 241 -9.22 -14.19 2.71
N GLY A 242 -9.32 -12.87 2.81
CA GLY A 242 -9.93 -12.19 3.98
C GLY A 242 -8.97 -11.93 5.13
N PHE A 243 -7.66 -12.06 4.90
CA PHE A 243 -6.63 -11.64 5.84
C PHE A 243 -5.91 -10.39 5.32
N ARG A 244 -5.14 -9.74 6.20
CA ARG A 244 -4.33 -8.57 5.90
C ARG A 244 -2.87 -8.90 6.13
N PHE A 245 -2.00 -8.63 5.17
CA PHE A 245 -0.59 -8.95 5.22
C PHE A 245 0.27 -7.70 5.40
N SER A 246 1.28 -7.81 6.26
CA SER A 246 2.26 -6.76 6.51
C SER A 246 3.67 -7.33 6.46
N ALA A 247 4.55 -6.65 5.73
CA ALA A 247 5.94 -7.01 5.50
C ALA A 247 6.80 -5.75 5.42
N VAL A 248 7.02 -5.09 6.55
CA VAL A 248 7.71 -3.78 6.61
C VAL A 248 9.19 -3.99 6.94
N PRO A 249 10.12 -3.63 6.03
CA PRO A 249 11.53 -3.62 6.34
C PRO A 249 11.92 -2.35 7.12
N PRO A 250 13.05 -2.37 7.84
CA PRO A 250 13.67 -1.14 8.32
C PRO A 250 13.95 -0.16 7.17
N ARG A 251 13.80 1.15 7.40
CA ARG A 251 14.06 2.20 6.41
C ARG A 251 15.57 2.48 6.27
N LEU A 252 16.29 1.56 5.64
CA LEU A 252 17.74 1.64 5.41
C LEU A 252 18.05 1.95 3.95
N GLN A 253 18.83 3.00 3.71
CA GLN A 253 19.30 3.36 2.38
C GLN A 253 20.40 2.44 1.86
N GLY A 254 20.29 2.04 0.59
CA GLY A 254 21.28 1.20 -0.10
C GLY A 254 21.22 -0.28 0.28
N ALA A 255 20.07 -0.79 0.75
CA ALA A 255 19.87 -2.18 1.12
C ALA A 255 18.82 -2.87 0.22
N GLY A 256 19.29 -3.71 -0.72
CA GLY A 256 18.40 -4.42 -1.66
C GLY A 256 17.61 -5.59 -1.07
N ARG A 257 18.05 -6.16 0.06
CA ARG A 257 17.38 -7.27 0.76
C ARG A 257 17.56 -7.10 2.27
N LEU A 258 16.46 -7.05 3.01
CA LEU A 258 16.50 -6.91 4.47
C LEU A 258 15.62 -7.96 5.14
N SER A 259 16.09 -8.47 6.27
CA SER A 259 15.27 -9.29 7.15
C SER A 259 14.12 -8.47 7.71
N ILE A 260 12.93 -9.05 7.69
CA ILE A 260 11.71 -8.42 8.20
C ILE A 260 11.02 -9.29 9.24
N ARG A 261 10.02 -8.70 9.90
CA ARG A 261 9.00 -9.45 10.61
C ARG A 261 7.69 -9.40 9.82
N ALA A 262 7.45 -10.42 9.01
CA ALA A 262 6.18 -10.59 8.31
C ALA A 262 5.11 -11.06 9.30
N TYR A 263 3.88 -10.55 9.17
CA TYR A 263 2.73 -11.05 9.90
C TYR A 263 1.45 -10.86 9.09
N ALA A 264 0.45 -11.69 9.40
CA ALA A 264 -0.89 -11.55 8.86
C ALA A 264 -1.89 -11.32 10.00
N ARG A 265 -2.83 -10.40 9.81
CA ARG A 265 -3.99 -10.22 10.67
C ARG A 265 -5.18 -10.93 10.03
N ILE A 266 -5.79 -11.81 10.80
CA ILE A 266 -7.03 -12.50 10.45
C ILE A 266 -8.10 -11.88 11.34
N ASP A 267 -9.13 -11.29 10.73
CA ASP A 267 -10.25 -10.78 11.51
C ASP A 267 -11.08 -11.96 12.01
N GLY A 268 -11.28 -12.02 13.32
CA GLY A 268 -12.06 -13.08 13.95
C GLY A 268 -13.51 -13.00 13.47
N GLY A 269 -14.02 -14.14 12.98
CA GLY A 269 -15.45 -14.35 12.77
C GLY A 269 -16.20 -14.53 14.08
#